data_AF-A0A2V5PQX6-F1
#
_entry.id   AF-A0A2V5PQX6-F1
#
_cell.length_a   1.000
_cell.length_b   1.000
_cell.length_c   1.000
_cell.angle_alpha   90.00
_cell.angle_beta   90.00
_cell.angle_gamma   90.00
#
_symmetry.space_group_name_H-M   'P 1'
#
loop_
_entity.id
_entity.type
_entity.pdbx_description
1 polymer ?
#
loop_
_entity_poly.entity_id
_entity_poly.type
_entity_poly.pdbx_seq_one_letter_code
_entity_poly.pdbx_strand_id
1 'polypeptide(L)'
;MNFRLKVWRQKNPKTKGKLVQYEATNVSPNTSFLEMLDVVNEGLVAKGEEPIAFDSDCREGICGTCSLTINGEAHGPDHPGAACEVYMRRFKDGATIVVEPFRAKPFPLIKDLVVDRSALDRIVQAGGFVAARAGSAPEANSIPIPKHHADRAMEAAACIGCGACAAACPNASAMLFTAAKVSHLAFLPQGQPERTSRVLK
;
A
#
# COMPACT_ATOMS: atom_id res chain seq x y z
N MET A 1 -2.46 25.80 7.05
CA MET A 1 -1.43 25.11 7.86
C MET A 1 -0.14 25.13 7.06
N ASN A 2 1.00 25.17 7.75
CA ASN A 2 2.34 25.21 7.19
C ASN A 2 3.17 24.07 7.75
N PHE A 3 3.95 23.39 6.92
CA PHE A 3 4.74 22.23 7.32
C PHE A 3 6.12 22.26 6.68
N ARG A 4 7.10 21.74 7.42
CA ARG A 4 8.45 21.47 6.93
C ARG A 4 8.55 20.01 6.55
N LEU A 5 8.64 19.69 5.27
CA LEU A 5 8.79 18.32 4.81
C LEU A 5 10.26 17.95 4.72
N LYS A 6 10.62 16.75 5.17
CA LYS A 6 11.89 16.08 4.87
C LYS A 6 11.57 14.87 4.01
N VAL A 7 11.72 15.01 2.70
CA VAL A 7 11.31 13.98 1.74
C VAL A 7 12.53 13.25 1.21
N TRP A 8 12.48 11.92 1.20
CA TRP A 8 13.53 11.12 0.56
C TRP A 8 13.55 11.36 -0.94
N ARG A 9 14.71 11.77 -1.47
CA ARG A 9 14.97 11.92 -2.90
C ARG A 9 16.06 10.93 -3.31
N GLN A 10 15.80 10.18 -4.37
CA GLN A 10 16.73 9.21 -4.94
C GLN A 10 16.35 8.93 -6.39
N LYS A 11 17.29 9.19 -7.31
CA LYS A 11 17.03 9.11 -8.75
C LYS A 11 16.64 7.69 -9.22
N ASN A 12 17.30 6.68 -8.67
CA ASN A 12 17.10 5.26 -9.02
C ASN A 12 17.70 4.32 -7.95
N PRO A 13 17.51 2.98 -8.02
CA PRO A 13 18.01 2.06 -6.99
C PRO A 13 19.54 2.01 -6.86
N LYS A 14 20.30 2.50 -7.85
CA LYS A 14 21.78 2.49 -7.87
C LYS A 14 22.41 3.76 -7.30
N THR A 15 21.63 4.83 -7.14
CA THR A 15 22.11 6.11 -6.59
C THR A 15 21.88 6.20 -5.08
N LYS A 16 22.82 6.81 -4.35
CA LYS A 16 22.63 7.12 -2.93
C LYS A 16 21.54 8.18 -2.78
N GLY A 17 20.48 7.87 -2.04
CA GLY A 17 19.43 8.83 -1.72
C GLY A 17 19.78 9.74 -0.54
N LYS A 18 18.97 10.78 -0.36
CA LYS A 18 19.10 11.75 0.73
C LYS A 18 17.73 12.35 1.09
N LEU A 19 17.59 12.83 2.32
CA LEU A 19 16.45 13.66 2.70
C LEU A 19 16.66 15.09 2.18
N VAL A 20 15.65 15.63 1.52
CA VAL A 20 15.61 17.01 1.02
C VAL A 20 14.47 17.76 1.71
N GLN A 21 14.70 19.02 2.02
CA GLN A 21 13.72 19.85 2.72
C GLN A 21 12.81 20.59 1.73
N TYR A 22 11.52 20.62 2.03
CA TYR A 22 10.52 21.39 1.29
C TYR A 22 9.60 22.11 2.28
N GLU A 23 9.07 23.26 1.87
CA GLU A 23 8.02 23.95 2.61
C GLU A 23 6.67 23.65 1.94
N ALA A 24 5.71 23.18 2.74
CA ALA A 24 4.32 23.06 2.33
C ALA A 24 3.52 24.16 3.05
N THR A 25 3.23 25.25 2.34
CA THR A 25 2.60 26.44 2.92
C THR A 25 1.12 26.53 2.55
N ASN A 26 0.32 27.19 3.39
CA ASN A 26 -1.11 27.45 3.16
C ASN A 26 -1.95 26.20 2.87
N VAL A 27 -1.57 25.04 3.42
CA VAL A 27 -2.26 23.76 3.25
C VAL A 27 -3.55 23.73 4.09
N SER A 28 -4.67 23.36 3.49
CA SER A 28 -5.94 23.22 4.22
C SER A 28 -5.87 22.02 5.18
N PRO A 29 -6.45 22.11 6.40
CA PRO A 29 -6.56 20.96 7.30
C PRO A 29 -7.32 19.77 6.70
N ASN A 30 -8.19 20.04 5.71
CA ASN A 30 -8.99 19.02 5.02
C ASN A 30 -8.34 18.47 3.75
N THR A 31 -7.14 18.92 3.42
CA THR A 31 -6.31 18.32 2.38
C THR A 31 -5.76 16.98 2.87
N SER A 32 -5.77 15.97 2.01
CA SER A 32 -5.07 14.71 2.24
C SER A 32 -3.56 14.87 2.09
N PHE A 33 -2.81 13.89 2.56
CA PHE A 33 -1.34 13.92 2.52
C PHE A 33 -0.83 13.95 1.08
N LEU A 34 -1.46 13.19 0.18
CA LEU A 34 -1.03 13.15 -1.21
C LEU A 34 -1.40 14.42 -1.97
N GLU A 35 -2.57 15.01 -1.71
CA GLU A 35 -2.91 16.33 -2.28
C GLU A 35 -1.94 17.41 -1.79
N MET A 36 -1.47 17.33 -0.54
CA MET A 36 -0.42 18.22 -0.05
C MET A 36 0.89 18.03 -0.82
N LEU A 37 1.27 16.80 -1.16
CA LEU A 37 2.42 16.54 -2.04
C LEU A 37 2.17 17.01 -3.48
N ASP A 38 0.94 16.95 -3.99
CA ASP A 38 0.57 17.50 -5.30
C ASP A 38 0.81 19.02 -5.32
N VAL A 39 0.34 19.75 -4.30
CA VAL A 39 0.57 21.21 -4.15
C VAL A 39 2.06 21.54 -4.06
N VAL A 40 2.85 20.75 -3.32
CA VAL A 40 4.31 20.93 -3.28
C VAL A 40 4.93 20.69 -4.66
N ASN A 41 4.49 19.65 -5.37
CA ASN A 41 4.98 19.34 -6.71
C ASN A 41 4.62 20.42 -7.74
N GLU A 42 3.43 21.00 -7.68
CA GLU A 42 3.04 22.15 -8.51
C GLU A 42 4.02 23.33 -8.32
N GLY A 43 4.40 23.61 -7.07
CA GLY A 43 5.40 24.63 -6.74
C GLY A 43 6.80 24.31 -7.27
N LEU A 44 7.22 23.04 -7.28
CA LEU A 44 8.49 22.61 -7.87
C LEU A 44 8.47 22.77 -9.39
N VAL A 45 7.40 22.32 -10.04
CA VAL A 45 7.22 22.44 -11.49
C VAL A 45 7.24 23.90 -11.93
N ALA A 46 6.57 24.80 -11.20
CA ALA A 46 6.57 26.23 -11.49
C ALA A 46 7.98 26.88 -11.42
N LYS A 47 8.90 26.29 -10.64
CA LYS A 47 10.31 26.71 -10.54
C LYS A 47 11.23 26.02 -11.56
N GLY A 48 10.70 25.13 -12.39
CA GLY A 48 11.49 24.29 -13.28
C GLY A 48 12.26 23.17 -12.57
N GLU A 49 11.86 22.82 -11.35
CA GLU A 49 12.46 21.73 -10.56
C GLU A 49 11.73 20.40 -10.79
N GLU A 50 12.45 19.30 -10.60
CA GLU A 50 11.89 17.96 -10.78
C GLU A 50 10.94 17.59 -9.62
N PRO A 51 9.66 17.26 -9.90
CA PRO A 51 8.70 16.90 -8.86
C PRO A 51 9.14 15.65 -8.10
N ILE A 52 8.67 15.54 -6.87
CA ILE A 52 8.83 14.36 -6.04
C ILE A 52 8.02 13.23 -6.68
N ALA A 53 8.69 12.13 -7.04
CA ALA A 53 7.98 10.96 -7.54
C ALA A 53 7.36 10.15 -6.37
N PHE A 54 6.06 9.89 -6.46
CA PHE A 54 5.33 8.98 -5.57
C PHE A 54 4.20 8.32 -6.36
N ASP A 55 3.82 7.11 -5.99
CA ASP A 55 2.71 6.42 -6.64
C ASP A 55 1.38 6.81 -6.02
N SER A 56 0.39 7.03 -6.88
CA SER A 56 -0.99 7.22 -6.50
C SER A 56 -1.94 6.82 -7.62
N ASP A 57 -3.16 6.45 -7.26
CA ASP A 57 -4.21 6.06 -8.20
C ASP A 57 -5.61 6.42 -7.64
N CYS A 58 -6.28 5.53 -6.92
CA CYS A 58 -7.69 5.72 -6.48
C CYS A 58 -7.96 6.90 -5.53
N ARG A 59 -6.95 7.37 -4.77
CA ARG A 59 -7.06 8.42 -3.73
C ARG A 59 -8.10 8.19 -2.61
N GLU A 60 -8.72 7.02 -2.52
CA GLU A 60 -9.82 6.72 -1.57
C GLU A 60 -9.56 5.50 -0.67
N GLY A 61 -8.30 5.06 -0.58
CA GLY A 61 -7.91 4.00 0.35
C GLY A 61 -8.03 2.56 -0.15
N ILE A 62 -8.39 2.34 -1.43
CA ILE A 62 -8.75 1.00 -1.91
C ILE A 62 -7.72 0.29 -2.80
N CYS A 63 -6.92 1.01 -3.60
CA CYS A 63 -5.97 0.37 -4.53
C CYS A 63 -4.66 -0.10 -3.88
N GLY A 64 -4.32 0.42 -2.69
CA GLY A 64 -3.08 0.11 -1.97
C GLY A 64 -1.79 0.68 -2.57
N THR A 65 -1.87 1.56 -3.57
CA THR A 65 -0.69 2.04 -4.33
C THR A 65 0.23 3.00 -3.58
N CYS A 66 -0.32 3.87 -2.71
CA CYS A 66 0.40 4.95 -2.05
C CYS A 66 1.34 4.49 -0.91
N SER A 67 2.45 3.87 -1.30
CA SER A 67 3.40 3.13 -0.46
C SER A 67 4.38 4.02 0.31
N LEU A 68 3.84 4.92 1.13
CA LEU A 68 4.61 5.92 1.89
C LEU A 68 4.80 5.52 3.35
N THR A 69 6.00 5.76 3.87
CA THR A 69 6.29 5.83 5.30
C THR A 69 6.31 7.28 5.73
N ILE A 70 5.42 7.67 6.65
CA ILE A 70 5.27 9.05 7.13
C ILE A 70 5.62 9.06 8.62
N ASN A 71 6.61 9.85 9.00
CA ASN A 71 7.17 9.89 10.36
C ASN A 71 7.59 8.52 10.92
N GLY A 72 8.10 7.63 10.04
CA GLY A 72 8.55 6.29 10.42
C GLY A 72 7.45 5.23 10.44
N GLU A 73 6.19 5.59 10.24
CA GLU A 73 5.06 4.67 10.21
C GLU A 73 4.60 4.41 8.76
N ALA A 74 4.43 3.13 8.39
CA ALA A 74 3.89 2.77 7.08
C ALA A 74 2.42 3.25 6.97
N HIS A 75 2.12 4.00 5.90
CA HIS A 75 0.89 4.79 5.72
C HIS A 75 0.65 5.91 6.74
N GLY A 76 1.62 6.20 7.60
CA GLY A 76 1.56 7.30 8.55
C GLY A 76 0.80 7.01 9.84
N PRO A 77 0.76 8.01 10.75
CA PRO A 77 0.32 7.83 12.12
C PRO A 77 -1.19 7.64 12.27
N ASP A 78 -1.58 7.00 13.38
CA ASP A 78 -2.97 6.80 13.82
C ASP A 78 -3.82 6.04 12.79
N HIS A 79 -3.24 4.97 12.26
CA HIS A 79 -3.84 3.92 11.42
C HIS A 79 -5.03 4.36 10.53
N PRO A 80 -4.86 5.30 9.58
CA PRO A 80 -5.94 5.79 8.71
C PRO A 80 -6.45 4.79 7.67
N GLY A 81 -5.75 3.66 7.48
CA GLY A 81 -5.88 2.86 6.26
C GLY A 81 -4.67 3.11 5.37
N ALA A 82 -4.86 3.72 4.21
CA ALA A 82 -3.78 4.04 3.27
C ALA A 82 -3.24 5.47 3.43
N ALA A 83 -2.05 5.75 2.87
CA ALA A 83 -1.42 7.07 2.99
C ALA A 83 -2.27 8.21 2.39
N CYS A 84 -3.12 7.92 1.41
CA CYS A 84 -4.05 8.90 0.83
C CYS A 84 -5.20 9.30 1.77
N GLU A 85 -5.47 8.54 2.82
CA GLU A 85 -6.52 8.84 3.80
C GLU A 85 -5.98 9.63 5.00
N VAL A 86 -4.67 9.86 5.05
CA VAL A 86 -4.04 10.73 6.04
C VAL A 86 -4.43 12.17 5.70
N TYR A 87 -5.15 12.84 6.59
CA TYR A 87 -5.46 14.26 6.44
C TYR A 87 -4.45 15.15 7.17
N MET A 88 -4.19 16.34 6.62
CA MET A 88 -3.20 17.26 7.18
C MET A 88 -3.56 17.79 8.57
N ARG A 89 -4.86 17.82 8.93
CA ARG A 89 -5.33 18.11 10.31
C ARG A 89 -4.82 17.14 11.38
N ARG A 90 -4.25 16.00 11.00
CA ARG A 90 -3.59 15.07 11.94
C ARG A 90 -2.25 15.58 12.44
N PHE A 91 -1.63 16.53 11.73
CA PHE A 91 -0.35 17.11 12.10
C PHE A 91 -0.55 18.48 12.75
N LYS A 92 0.39 18.86 13.63
CA LYS A 92 0.41 20.22 14.20
C LYS A 92 0.89 21.24 13.16
N ASP A 93 0.31 22.43 13.19
CA ASP A 93 0.81 23.54 12.37
C ASP A 93 2.28 23.85 12.70
N GLY A 94 3.12 24.08 11.69
CA GLY A 94 4.57 24.27 11.82
C GLY A 94 5.39 22.98 12.05
N ALA A 95 4.74 21.81 12.08
CA ALA A 95 5.43 20.53 12.29
C ALA A 95 6.41 20.19 11.18
N THR A 96 7.43 19.41 11.53
CA THR A 96 8.29 18.74 10.56
C THR A 96 7.75 17.35 10.29
N ILE A 97 7.58 16.99 9.01
CA ILE A 97 7.09 15.69 8.59
C ILE A 97 8.17 15.01 7.75
N VAL A 98 8.55 13.79 8.12
CA VAL A 98 9.51 12.97 7.35
C VAL A 98 8.73 12.03 6.44
N VAL A 99 9.08 12.00 5.16
CA VAL A 99 8.42 11.16 4.15
C VAL A 99 9.47 10.30 3.46
N GLU A 100 9.26 8.99 3.53
CA GLU A 100 10.15 7.98 2.96
C GLU A 100 9.36 6.96 2.14
N PRO A 101 10.01 6.29 1.18
CA PRO A 101 9.46 5.07 0.58
C PRO A 101 9.39 3.96 1.64
N PHE A 102 8.61 2.92 1.37
CA PHE A 102 8.73 1.68 2.14
C PHE A 102 10.18 1.16 2.14
N ARG A 103 10.71 0.86 3.33
CA ARG A 103 12.06 0.34 3.54
C ARG A 103 12.04 -1.16 3.78
N ALA A 104 11.66 -1.92 2.76
CA ALA A 104 11.63 -3.37 2.83
C ALA A 104 12.38 -3.98 1.64
N LYS A 105 13.23 -4.98 1.89
CA LYS A 105 13.98 -5.68 0.82
C LYS A 105 13.08 -6.21 -0.32
N PRO A 106 11.88 -6.76 -0.05
CA PRO A 106 10.95 -7.17 -1.10
C PRO A 106 10.33 -6.03 -1.92
N PHE A 107 10.45 -4.77 -1.47
CA PHE A 107 9.94 -3.57 -2.14
C PHE A 107 11.10 -2.65 -2.54
N PRO A 108 11.90 -3.03 -3.55
CA PRO A 108 13.04 -2.23 -3.95
C PRO A 108 12.59 -0.86 -4.48
N LEU A 109 13.39 0.15 -4.20
CA LEU A 109 13.11 1.51 -4.64
C LEU A 109 13.20 1.64 -6.16
N ILE A 110 12.22 2.30 -6.78
CA ILE A 110 12.28 2.72 -8.18
C ILE A 110 12.83 4.15 -8.28
N LYS A 111 12.19 5.13 -7.64
CA LYS A 111 12.61 6.55 -7.63
C LYS A 111 11.90 7.30 -6.50
N ASP A 112 12.62 8.15 -5.78
CA ASP A 112 12.11 8.98 -4.68
C ASP A 112 11.26 8.18 -3.67
N LEU A 113 9.93 8.20 -3.78
CA LEU A 113 9.00 7.49 -2.89
C LEU A 113 8.32 6.27 -3.55
N VAL A 114 8.62 6.00 -4.83
CA VAL A 114 8.08 4.91 -5.65
C VAL A 114 8.86 3.62 -5.36
N VAL A 115 8.14 2.51 -5.13
CA VAL A 115 8.71 1.18 -4.87
C VAL A 115 8.08 0.12 -5.77
N ASP A 116 8.84 -0.92 -6.10
CA ASP A 116 8.32 -2.08 -6.82
C ASP A 116 7.61 -3.05 -5.85
N ARG A 117 6.31 -3.28 -6.06
CA ARG A 117 5.50 -4.20 -5.24
C ARG A 117 5.25 -5.57 -5.88
N SER A 118 5.89 -5.89 -7.00
CA SER A 118 5.71 -7.15 -7.76
C SER A 118 5.96 -8.42 -6.94
N ALA A 119 6.62 -8.31 -5.79
CA ALA A 119 6.73 -9.40 -4.81
C ALA A 119 5.36 -9.93 -4.34
N LEU A 120 4.35 -9.06 -4.22
CA LEU A 120 3.00 -9.47 -3.85
C LEU A 120 2.31 -10.22 -4.99
N ASP A 121 2.53 -9.80 -6.24
CA ASP A 121 2.01 -10.50 -7.41
C ASP A 121 2.56 -11.92 -7.51
N ARG A 122 3.86 -12.10 -7.22
CA ARG A 122 4.48 -13.43 -7.17
C ARG A 122 3.80 -14.35 -6.14
N ILE A 123 3.39 -13.82 -4.99
CA ILE A 123 2.64 -14.60 -3.98
C ILE A 123 1.25 -14.98 -4.52
N VAL A 124 0.55 -14.04 -5.18
CA VAL A 124 -0.75 -14.33 -5.80
C VAL A 124 -0.60 -15.41 -6.88
N GLN A 125 0.41 -15.31 -7.75
CA GLN A 125 0.71 -16.29 -8.79
C GLN A 125 1.14 -17.66 -8.24
N ALA A 126 1.71 -17.72 -7.03
CA ALA A 126 2.11 -18.98 -6.41
C ALA A 126 0.90 -19.82 -5.93
N GLY A 127 -0.26 -19.21 -5.69
CA GLY A 127 -1.44 -19.93 -5.24
C GLY A 127 -2.56 -19.09 -4.62
N GLY A 128 -2.50 -17.76 -4.75
CA GLY A 128 -3.56 -16.83 -4.33
C GLY A 128 -4.77 -16.80 -5.29
N PHE A 129 -5.12 -17.95 -5.87
CA PHE A 129 -6.26 -18.13 -6.77
C PHE A 129 -6.90 -19.52 -6.56
N VAL A 130 -8.04 -19.74 -7.23
CA VAL A 130 -8.69 -21.05 -7.38
C VAL A 130 -8.43 -21.56 -8.79
N ALA A 131 -7.87 -22.76 -8.93
CA ALA A 131 -7.73 -23.40 -10.23
C ALA A 131 -9.07 -23.99 -10.70
N ALA A 132 -9.47 -23.66 -11.92
CA ALA A 132 -10.62 -24.25 -12.60
C ALA A 132 -10.31 -24.47 -14.08
N ARG A 133 -10.91 -25.51 -14.68
CA ARG A 133 -10.84 -25.68 -16.14
C ARG A 133 -11.72 -24.61 -16.80
N ALA A 134 -11.24 -24.01 -17.88
CA ALA A 134 -12.03 -23.06 -18.64
C ALA A 134 -13.36 -23.71 -19.08
N GLY A 135 -14.48 -23.04 -18.81
CA GLY A 135 -15.82 -23.54 -19.12
C GLY A 135 -16.38 -24.59 -18.13
N SER A 136 -15.67 -24.93 -17.05
CA SER A 136 -16.15 -25.89 -16.04
C SER A 136 -16.67 -25.24 -14.75
N ALA A 137 -16.87 -23.92 -14.75
CA ALA A 137 -17.43 -23.24 -13.58
C ALA A 137 -18.89 -23.68 -13.39
N PRO A 138 -19.29 -24.15 -12.19
CA PRO A 138 -20.68 -24.49 -11.92
C PRO A 138 -21.55 -23.24 -11.85
N GLU A 139 -22.88 -23.41 -11.89
CA GLU A 139 -23.84 -22.33 -11.68
C GLU A 139 -23.62 -21.69 -10.29
N ALA A 140 -23.68 -20.36 -10.18
CA ALA A 140 -23.24 -19.64 -8.99
C ALA A 140 -24.04 -20.00 -7.72
N ASN A 141 -25.31 -20.39 -7.86
CA ASN A 141 -26.19 -20.75 -6.76
C ASN A 141 -26.19 -22.27 -6.45
N SER A 142 -25.44 -23.06 -7.22
CA SER A 142 -25.39 -24.52 -7.03
C SER A 142 -24.66 -24.94 -5.75
N ILE A 143 -23.80 -24.08 -5.21
CA ILE A 143 -23.02 -24.35 -3.99
C ILE A 143 -23.43 -23.34 -2.91
N PRO A 144 -24.29 -23.72 -1.95
CA PRO A 144 -24.65 -22.84 -0.85
C PRO A 144 -23.43 -22.57 0.04
N ILE A 145 -23.24 -21.31 0.41
CA ILE A 145 -22.15 -20.87 1.31
C ILE A 145 -22.80 -20.36 2.60
N PRO A 146 -22.44 -20.93 3.78
CA PRO A 146 -22.91 -20.39 5.05
C PRO A 146 -22.52 -18.91 5.19
N LYS A 147 -23.45 -18.05 5.63
CA LYS A 147 -23.22 -16.60 5.78
C LYS A 147 -21.94 -16.27 6.55
N HIS A 148 -21.71 -16.99 7.65
CA HIS A 148 -20.51 -16.83 8.48
C HIS A 148 -19.20 -17.12 7.72
N HIS A 149 -19.19 -18.09 6.80
CA HIS A 149 -18.03 -18.35 5.94
C HIS A 149 -17.85 -17.24 4.90
N ALA A 150 -18.94 -16.77 4.28
CA ALA A 150 -18.89 -15.68 3.32
C ALA A 150 -18.34 -14.40 3.96
N ASP A 151 -18.76 -14.08 5.19
CA ASP A 151 -18.29 -12.91 5.92
C ASP A 151 -16.80 -13.00 6.25
N ARG A 152 -16.35 -14.12 6.80
CA ARG A 152 -14.92 -14.34 7.07
C ARG A 152 -14.07 -14.36 5.80
N ALA A 153 -14.61 -14.89 4.71
CA ALA A 153 -13.94 -14.83 3.41
C ALA A 153 -13.78 -13.38 2.96
N MET A 154 -14.84 -12.57 3.06
CA MET A 154 -14.82 -11.16 2.69
C MET A 154 -13.89 -10.32 3.57
N GLU A 155 -13.90 -10.55 4.89
CA GLU A 155 -12.99 -9.89 5.83
C GLU A 155 -11.52 -10.16 5.47
N ALA A 156 -11.17 -11.40 5.15
CA ALA A 156 -9.82 -11.73 4.69
C ALA A 156 -9.53 -11.19 3.27
N ALA A 157 -10.53 -11.13 2.39
CA ALA A 157 -10.41 -10.61 1.04
C ALA A 157 -10.24 -9.08 1.00
N ALA A 158 -10.63 -8.36 2.06
CA ALA A 158 -10.47 -6.91 2.18
C ALA A 158 -9.00 -6.43 2.12
N CYS A 159 -8.03 -7.34 2.18
CA CYS A 159 -6.63 -7.01 1.95
C CYS A 159 -6.39 -6.48 0.51
N ILE A 160 -6.16 -5.18 0.40
CA ILE A 160 -5.91 -4.43 -0.84
C ILE A 160 -4.48 -4.59 -1.40
N GLY A 161 -3.63 -5.39 -0.76
CA GLY A 161 -2.25 -5.58 -1.23
C GLY A 161 -1.37 -4.32 -1.15
N CYS A 162 -1.62 -3.43 -0.18
CA CYS A 162 -0.83 -2.20 -0.07
C CYS A 162 0.63 -2.44 0.33
N GLY A 163 0.93 -3.56 0.99
CA GLY A 163 2.29 -3.90 1.42
C GLY A 163 2.74 -3.27 2.74
N ALA A 164 1.93 -2.40 3.36
CA ALA A 164 2.29 -1.74 4.63
C ALA A 164 2.63 -2.72 5.77
N CYS A 165 1.93 -3.85 5.85
CA CYS A 165 2.24 -4.91 6.83
C CYS A 165 3.66 -5.48 6.67
N ALA A 166 4.12 -5.67 5.43
CA ALA A 166 5.48 -6.12 5.15
C ALA A 166 6.50 -5.00 5.34
N ALA A 167 6.14 -3.75 5.04
CA ALA A 167 7.00 -2.58 5.28
C ALA A 167 7.21 -2.29 6.77
N ALA A 168 6.19 -2.51 7.60
CA ALA A 168 6.25 -2.33 9.05
C ALA A 168 6.92 -3.51 9.78
N CYS A 169 6.96 -4.70 9.17
CA CYS A 169 7.58 -5.87 9.76
C CYS A 169 9.12 -5.70 9.78
N PRO A 170 9.79 -5.84 10.94
CA PRO A 170 11.25 -5.77 11.01
C PRO A 170 11.98 -6.79 10.12
N ASN A 171 11.33 -7.92 9.85
CA ASN A 171 11.83 -8.99 8.99
C ASN A 171 11.35 -8.87 7.53
N ALA A 172 10.61 -7.82 7.19
CA ALA A 172 9.95 -7.65 5.89
C ALA A 172 9.05 -8.82 5.47
N SER A 173 8.43 -9.48 6.46
CA SER A 173 7.62 -10.68 6.23
C SER A 173 6.28 -10.36 5.58
N ALA A 174 5.93 -11.08 4.52
CA ALA A 174 4.63 -10.99 3.85
C ALA A 174 3.56 -11.89 4.47
N MET A 175 3.77 -12.38 5.70
CA MET A 175 2.87 -13.37 6.33
C MET A 175 1.42 -12.86 6.48
N LEU A 176 1.20 -11.59 6.82
CA LEU A 176 -0.16 -11.05 6.92
C LEU A 176 -0.87 -10.98 5.56
N PHE A 177 -0.18 -10.53 4.52
CA PHE A 177 -0.70 -10.56 3.15
C PHE A 177 -1.01 -12.00 2.70
N THR A 178 -0.06 -12.91 2.91
CA THR A 178 -0.19 -14.32 2.52
C THR A 178 -1.33 -14.99 3.28
N ALA A 179 -1.45 -14.76 4.59
CA ALA A 179 -2.52 -15.30 5.43
C ALA A 179 -3.89 -14.77 4.98
N ALA A 180 -4.00 -13.50 4.59
CA ALA A 180 -5.23 -12.94 4.03
C ALA A 180 -5.63 -13.69 2.75
N LYS A 181 -4.69 -13.88 1.80
CA LYS A 181 -4.92 -14.62 0.55
C LYS A 181 -5.29 -16.09 0.77
N VAL A 182 -4.60 -16.78 1.67
CA VAL A 182 -4.92 -18.17 2.03
C VAL A 182 -6.30 -18.27 2.69
N SER A 183 -6.61 -17.37 3.63
CA SER A 183 -7.83 -17.44 4.43
C SER A 183 -9.08 -17.18 3.61
N HIS A 184 -9.09 -16.13 2.77
CA HIS A 184 -10.31 -15.85 1.98
C HIS A 184 -10.66 -16.99 1.02
N LEU A 185 -9.64 -17.69 0.49
CA LEU A 185 -9.84 -18.86 -0.36
C LEU A 185 -10.25 -20.09 0.46
N ALA A 186 -9.68 -20.27 1.65
CA ALA A 186 -9.94 -21.43 2.51
C ALA A 186 -11.31 -21.38 3.20
N PHE A 187 -12.01 -20.25 3.24
CA PHE A 187 -13.40 -20.21 3.72
C PHE A 187 -14.42 -20.59 2.63
N LEU A 188 -14.02 -20.54 1.36
CA LEU A 188 -14.90 -20.82 0.23
C LEU A 188 -14.74 -22.28 -0.24
N PRO A 189 -15.84 -22.97 -0.61
CA PRO A 189 -15.79 -24.35 -1.08
C PRO A 189 -14.82 -24.57 -2.25
N GLN A 190 -14.76 -23.61 -3.16
CA GLN A 190 -13.93 -23.68 -4.37
C GLN A 190 -12.42 -23.69 -4.05
N GLY A 191 -12.00 -23.08 -2.93
CA GLY A 191 -10.59 -23.04 -2.53
C GLY A 191 -10.14 -24.21 -1.67
N GLN A 192 -11.06 -25.08 -1.21
CA GLN A 192 -10.76 -26.25 -0.36
C GLN A 192 -9.84 -27.27 -1.02
N PRO A 193 -10.01 -27.66 -2.30
CA PRO A 193 -9.17 -28.69 -2.93
C PRO A 193 -7.68 -28.35 -2.89
N GLU A 194 -7.34 -27.06 -2.93
CA GLU A 194 -5.96 -26.55 -2.95
C GLU A 194 -5.49 -26.05 -1.57
N ARG A 195 -6.30 -26.21 -0.50
CA ARG A 195 -6.01 -25.63 0.82
C ARG A 195 -4.66 -26.08 1.39
N THR A 196 -4.36 -27.38 1.35
CA THR A 196 -3.11 -27.93 1.90
C THR A 196 -1.92 -27.59 1.02
N SER A 197 -2.03 -27.75 -0.30
CA SER A 197 -0.93 -27.47 -1.22
C SER A 197 -0.53 -25.98 -1.23
N ARG A 198 -1.48 -25.07 -1.00
CA ARG A 198 -1.24 -23.61 -0.94
C ARG A 198 -0.31 -23.19 0.21
N VAL A 199 -0.23 -23.97 1.29
CA VAL A 199 0.60 -23.64 2.48
C VAL A 199 1.87 -24.48 2.59
N LEU A 200 2.13 -25.35 1.62
CA LEU A 200 3.35 -26.18 1.54
C LEU A 200 4.39 -25.63 0.55
N LYS A 201 4.07 -24.53 -0.15
CA LYS A 201 4.94 -23.90 -1.16
C LYS A 201 5.95 -22.93 -0.55
#